data_AF-A0A835EFF9-F1
#
_entry.id   AF-A0A835EFF9-F1
#
_cell.length_a   1.000
_cell.length_b   1.000
_cell.length_c   1.000
_cell.angle_alpha   90.00
_cell.angle_beta   90.00
_cell.angle_gamma   90.00
#
_symmetry.space_group_name_H-M   'P 1'
#
loop_
_entity.id
_entity.type
_entity.pdbx_description
1 polymer ?
#
loop_
_entity_poly.entity_id
_entity_poly.type
_entity_poly.pdbx_seq_one_letter_code
_entity_poly.pdbx_strand_id
1 'polypeptide(L)'
;MRVLAASGVFAQSSDSGGYRLTPVSTLLLSDNGGGCRSLKQMVRLELSPFCVSPAANLAEWFATDDETTPFAKTFGTDHWDFCGRDPGFSAFFNDAMACDSRFVMDAVIHEVGGVFDGVTSMVDVAGGTYRWSRQGGGHGVPAYRMHGARPSSRDPWHSG
;
A
#
# COMPACT_ATOMS: atom_id res chain seq x y z
N MET A 1 -7.12 11.72 22.69
CA MET A 1 -5.68 11.38 22.82
C MET A 1 -5.38 10.32 23.87
N ARG A 2 -5.98 10.32 25.06
CA ARG A 2 -5.69 9.30 26.10
C ARG A 2 -5.85 7.84 25.64
N VAL A 3 -6.90 7.51 24.88
CA VAL A 3 -7.09 6.16 24.32
C VAL A 3 -5.93 5.77 23.40
N LEU A 4 -5.54 6.65 22.47
CA LEU A 4 -4.42 6.42 21.56
C LEU A 4 -3.08 6.37 22.29
N ALA A 5 -2.95 7.05 23.43
CA ALA A 5 -1.77 6.95 24.27
C ALA A 5 -1.72 5.63 25.06
N ALA A 6 -2.87 5.21 25.61
CA ALA A 6 -3.01 3.93 26.29
C ALA A 6 -2.78 2.75 25.33
N SER A 7 -3.12 2.90 24.04
CA SER A 7 -2.85 1.90 23.01
C SER A 7 -1.44 2.01 22.39
N GLY A 8 -0.57 2.91 22.89
CA GLY A 8 0.81 3.06 22.43
C GLY A 8 1.00 3.77 21.08
N VAL A 9 -0.06 4.26 20.46
CA VAL A 9 0.03 5.06 19.22
C VAL A 9 0.70 6.40 19.53
N PHE A 10 0.43 7.00 20.67
CA PHE A 10 1.18 8.15 21.19
C PHE A 10 1.78 7.82 22.55
N ALA A 11 2.78 8.58 22.98
CA ALA A 11 3.27 8.50 24.35
C ALA A 11 2.93 9.79 25.11
N GLN A 12 2.51 9.67 26.37
CA GLN A 12 2.30 10.84 27.21
C GLN A 12 3.66 11.40 27.66
N SER A 13 3.83 12.71 27.53
CA SER A 13 5.00 13.44 28.02
C SER A 13 4.85 13.66 29.52
N SER A 14 5.83 13.20 30.30
CA SER A 14 5.90 13.44 31.74
C SER A 14 6.12 14.92 32.07
N ASP A 15 6.82 15.63 31.18
CA ASP A 15 7.42 16.93 31.53
C ASP A 15 6.54 18.11 31.10
N SER A 16 5.73 17.92 30.05
CA SER A 16 4.89 18.97 29.45
C SER A 16 3.40 18.70 29.55
N GLY A 17 2.98 17.54 30.08
CA GLY A 17 1.59 17.09 30.06
C GLY A 17 1.00 16.86 28.65
N GLY A 18 1.83 16.99 27.61
CA GLY A 18 1.45 16.78 26.20
C GLY A 18 1.62 15.33 25.73
N TYR A 19 1.49 15.12 24.42
CA TYR A 19 1.71 13.82 23.78
C TYR A 19 2.88 13.92 22.79
N ARG A 20 3.71 12.89 22.74
CA ARG A 20 4.81 12.76 21.77
C ARG A 20 4.53 11.62 20.79
N LEU A 21 5.12 11.72 19.62
CA LEU A 21 5.09 10.66 18.62
C LEU A 21 5.84 9.42 19.13
N THR A 22 5.33 8.25 18.79
CA THR A 22 5.99 6.95 18.87
C THR A 22 6.33 6.45 17.46
N PRO A 23 7.17 5.41 17.33
CA PRO A 23 7.42 4.76 16.04
C PRO A 23 6.14 4.38 15.27
N VAL A 24 5.06 4.01 15.97
CA VAL A 24 3.77 3.70 15.34
C VAL A 24 3.13 4.96 14.74
N SER A 25 3.00 6.05 15.52
CA SER A 25 2.43 7.29 14.99
C SER A 25 3.29 7.94 13.89
N THR A 26 4.60 7.68 13.86
CA THR A 26 5.46 8.20 12.79
C THR A 26 5.13 7.58 11.42
N LEU A 27 4.57 6.36 11.38
CA LEU A 27 4.11 5.74 10.13
C LEU A 27 2.94 6.48 9.48
N LEU A 28 2.23 7.33 10.24
CA LEU A 28 1.07 8.10 9.79
C LEU A 28 1.41 9.53 9.36
N LEU A 29 2.68 9.94 9.49
CA LEU A 29 3.11 11.26 9.06
C LEU A 29 3.19 11.32 7.54
N SER A 30 2.74 12.44 6.97
CA SER A 30 2.95 12.69 5.55
C SER A 30 4.45 12.82 5.27
N ASP A 31 4.92 12.21 4.18
CA ASP A 31 6.27 12.48 3.68
C ASP A 31 6.35 13.92 3.15
N ASN A 32 7.42 14.64 3.53
CA ASN A 32 7.70 15.99 3.06
C ASN A 32 8.19 16.01 1.59
N GLY A 33 8.56 14.85 1.03
CA GLY A 33 9.09 14.67 -0.33
C GLY A 33 8.05 14.40 -1.43
N GLY A 34 6.74 14.43 -1.12
CA GLY A 34 5.67 14.22 -2.12
C GLY A 34 5.48 12.77 -2.58
N GLY A 35 6.35 11.85 -2.17
CA GLY A 35 6.14 10.41 -2.34
C GLY A 35 5.28 9.89 -1.20
N CYS A 36 4.04 9.49 -1.45
CA CYS A 36 3.20 8.92 -0.40
C CYS A 36 3.78 7.60 0.15
N ARG A 37 4.69 7.66 1.14
CA ARG A 37 5.31 6.52 1.84
C ARG A 37 4.83 6.40 3.29
N SER A 38 3.57 6.73 3.51
CA SER A 38 2.95 6.72 4.83
C SER A 38 1.74 5.81 4.83
N LEU A 39 1.48 5.13 5.93
CA LEU A 39 0.28 4.29 6.12
C LEU A 39 -1.00 5.12 6.30
N LYS A 40 -0.90 6.45 6.31
CA LYS A 40 -2.03 7.36 6.53
C LYS A 40 -3.20 7.12 5.58
N GLN A 41 -2.95 6.95 4.27
CA GLN A 41 -4.03 6.76 3.30
C GLN A 41 -4.66 5.37 3.41
N MET A 42 -3.85 4.34 3.70
CA MET A 42 -4.36 3.00 3.98
C MET A 42 -5.26 2.98 5.22
N VAL A 43 -4.81 3.59 6.33
CA VAL A 43 -5.64 3.72 7.54
C VAL A 43 -6.93 4.50 7.27
N ARG A 44 -6.90 5.51 6.39
CA ARG A 44 -8.12 6.22 5.97
C ARG A 44 -9.07 5.33 5.17
N LEU A 45 -8.56 4.49 4.28
CA LEU A 45 -9.36 3.54 3.53
C LEU A 45 -10.02 2.52 4.47
N GLU A 46 -9.24 1.90 5.35
CA GLU A 46 -9.73 0.88 6.28
C GLU A 46 -10.77 1.40 7.29
N LEU A 47 -10.66 2.68 7.65
CA LEU A 47 -11.63 3.35 8.52
C LEU A 47 -12.76 4.05 7.76
N SER A 48 -12.79 3.92 6.43
CA SER A 48 -13.88 4.48 5.61
C SER A 48 -15.15 3.63 5.73
N PRO A 49 -16.33 4.20 5.45
CA PRO A 49 -17.58 3.44 5.41
C PRO A 49 -17.52 2.23 4.45
N PHE A 50 -16.70 2.31 3.41
CA PHE A 50 -16.55 1.23 2.43
C PHE A 50 -15.94 -0.05 3.01
N CYS A 51 -15.08 0.06 4.02
CA CYS A 51 -14.53 -1.09 4.73
C CYS A 51 -15.32 -1.40 6.01
N VAL A 52 -15.70 -0.37 6.76
CA VAL A 52 -16.36 -0.52 8.08
C VAL A 52 -17.78 -1.06 7.95
N SER A 53 -18.57 -0.61 6.97
CA SER A 53 -19.97 -1.05 6.86
C SER A 53 -20.10 -2.54 6.50
N PRO A 54 -19.34 -3.09 5.53
CA PRO A 54 -19.31 -4.54 5.32
C PRO A 54 -18.82 -5.32 6.54
N ALA A 55 -17.78 -4.81 7.21
CA ALA A 55 -17.23 -5.47 8.40
C ALA A 55 -18.22 -5.53 9.57
N ALA A 56 -19.05 -4.48 9.74
CA ALA A 56 -20.06 -4.42 10.78
C ALA A 56 -21.19 -5.46 10.59
N ASN A 57 -21.43 -5.90 9.35
CA ASN A 57 -22.49 -6.86 9.01
C ASN A 57 -21.97 -8.29 8.81
N LEU A 58 -20.73 -8.60 9.24
CA LEU A 58 -20.14 -9.92 9.06
C LEU A 58 -20.95 -11.04 9.73
N ALA A 59 -21.54 -10.79 10.90
CA ALA A 59 -22.34 -11.79 11.61
C ALA A 59 -23.60 -12.20 10.81
N GLU A 60 -24.29 -11.23 10.20
CA GLU A 60 -25.44 -11.49 9.33
C GLU A 60 -25.00 -12.18 8.05
N TRP A 61 -23.87 -11.74 7.47
CA TRP A 61 -23.27 -12.36 6.29
C TRP A 61 -22.92 -13.84 6.53
N PHE A 62 -22.36 -14.20 7.68
CA PHE A 62 -22.07 -15.59 8.03
C PHE A 62 -23.31 -16.47 8.19
N ALA A 63 -24.48 -15.88 8.42
CA ALA A 63 -25.74 -16.60 8.60
C ALA A 63 -26.47 -16.91 7.28
N THR A 64 -25.98 -16.37 6.15
CA THR A 64 -26.55 -16.63 4.82
C THR A 64 -25.83 -17.77 4.12
N ASP A 65 -26.56 -18.52 3.29
CA ASP A 65 -26.03 -19.61 2.46
C ASP A 65 -25.64 -19.16 1.04
N ASP A 66 -25.44 -17.84 0.84
CA ASP A 66 -25.08 -17.27 -0.47
C ASP A 66 -23.58 -16.97 -0.59
N GLU A 67 -23.07 -17.07 -1.82
CA GLU A 67 -21.65 -16.82 -2.17
C GLU A 67 -21.33 -15.32 -2.37
N THR A 68 -22.24 -14.42 -2.02
CA THR A 68 -21.99 -12.98 -2.20
C THR A 68 -21.03 -12.47 -1.14
N THR A 69 -20.16 -11.52 -1.48
CA THR A 69 -19.23 -10.95 -0.49
C THR A 69 -19.95 -10.01 0.49
N PRO A 70 -19.42 -9.77 1.70
CA PRO A 70 -19.97 -8.77 2.63
C PRO A 70 -20.08 -7.38 1.98
N PHE A 71 -19.12 -7.04 1.13
CA PHE A 71 -19.12 -5.80 0.36
C PHE A 71 -20.31 -5.76 -0.61
N ALA A 72 -20.52 -6.84 -1.37
CA ALA A 72 -21.63 -6.92 -2.32
C ALA A 72 -23.00 -6.88 -1.63
N LYS A 73 -23.15 -7.54 -0.47
CA LYS A 73 -24.39 -7.45 0.32
C LYS A 73 -24.66 -6.03 0.84
N THR A 74 -23.62 -5.28 1.16
CA THR A 74 -23.74 -3.91 1.68
C THR A 74 -23.99 -2.88 0.59
N PHE A 75 -23.29 -3.00 -0.55
CA PHE A 75 -23.28 -1.98 -1.61
C PHE A 75 -24.02 -2.40 -2.89
N GLY A 76 -24.60 -3.60 -2.93
CA GLY A 76 -25.42 -4.10 -4.02
C GLY A 76 -24.65 -4.53 -5.28
N THR A 77 -23.32 -4.50 -5.26
CA THR A 77 -22.44 -4.91 -6.35
C THR A 77 -21.06 -5.28 -5.82
N ASP A 78 -20.29 -6.10 -6.53
CA ASP A 78 -18.94 -6.44 -6.09
C ASP A 78 -18.01 -5.21 -6.08
N HIS A 79 -16.90 -5.35 -5.36
CA HIS A 79 -15.94 -4.27 -5.13
C HIS A 79 -15.37 -3.69 -6.42
N TRP A 80 -15.03 -4.52 -7.41
CA TRP A 80 -14.39 -4.07 -8.64
C TRP A 80 -15.39 -3.40 -9.58
N ASP A 81 -16.61 -3.93 -9.66
CA ASP A 81 -17.72 -3.25 -10.34
C ASP A 81 -18.02 -1.90 -9.70
N PHE A 82 -18.00 -1.82 -8.36
CA PHE A 82 -18.21 -0.57 -7.64
C PHE A 82 -17.12 0.46 -7.98
N CYS A 83 -15.85 0.05 -7.97
CA CYS A 83 -14.73 0.85 -8.48
C CYS A 83 -14.92 1.30 -9.94
N GLY A 84 -15.51 0.45 -10.80
CA GLY A 84 -15.80 0.79 -12.18
C GLY A 84 -16.91 1.85 -12.34
N ARG A 85 -17.86 1.89 -11.40
CA ARG A 85 -19.03 2.78 -11.44
C ARG A 85 -18.81 4.12 -10.71
N ASP A 86 -17.97 4.15 -9.68
CA ASP A 86 -17.68 5.34 -8.89
C ASP A 86 -16.20 5.78 -9.06
N PRO A 87 -15.93 6.78 -9.91
CA PRO A 87 -14.58 7.31 -10.11
C PRO A 87 -13.95 7.91 -8.84
N GLY A 88 -14.77 8.45 -7.93
CA GLY A 88 -14.29 9.02 -6.67
C GLY A 88 -13.80 7.95 -5.72
N PHE A 89 -14.58 6.88 -5.55
CA PHE A 89 -14.14 5.70 -4.79
C PHE A 89 -12.91 5.04 -5.43
N SER A 90 -12.92 4.85 -6.74
CA SER A 90 -11.80 4.27 -7.47
C SER A 90 -10.50 5.06 -7.26
N ALA A 91 -10.56 6.39 -7.36
CA ALA A 91 -9.40 7.25 -7.10
C ALA A 91 -8.93 7.13 -5.64
N PHE A 92 -9.86 7.15 -4.69
CA PHE A 92 -9.55 7.02 -3.27
C PHE A 92 -8.88 5.67 -2.93
N PHE A 93 -9.43 4.57 -3.45
CA PHE A 93 -8.87 3.23 -3.29
C PHE A 93 -7.48 3.12 -3.94
N ASN A 94 -7.33 3.58 -5.19
CA ASN A 94 -6.06 3.53 -5.91
C ASN A 94 -4.97 4.37 -5.22
N ASP A 95 -5.30 5.55 -4.71
CA ASP A 95 -4.35 6.39 -3.96
C ASP A 95 -3.88 5.68 -2.69
N ALA A 96 -4.80 5.05 -1.94
CA ALA A 96 -4.45 4.26 -0.75
C ALA A 96 -3.54 3.07 -1.09
N MET A 97 -3.89 2.28 -2.11
CA MET A 97 -3.08 1.14 -2.57
C MET A 97 -1.70 1.56 -3.07
N ALA A 98 -1.60 2.68 -3.80
CA ALA A 98 -0.34 3.20 -4.29
C ALA A 98 0.57 3.67 -3.15
N CYS A 99 0.01 4.31 -2.11
CA CYS A 99 0.76 4.71 -0.94
C CYS A 99 1.29 3.50 -0.15
N ASP A 100 0.42 2.51 0.08
CA ASP A 100 0.76 1.29 0.83
C ASP A 100 1.81 0.45 0.09
N SER A 101 1.61 0.23 -1.22
CA SER A 101 2.57 -0.50 -2.06
C SER A 101 3.96 0.14 -2.04
N ARG A 102 4.03 1.48 -2.09
CA ARG A 102 5.32 2.19 -1.98
C ARG A 102 5.95 2.00 -0.61
N PHE A 103 5.17 2.10 0.46
CA PHE A 103 5.66 1.90 1.82
C PHE A 103 6.21 0.47 2.02
N VAL A 104 5.44 -0.54 1.61
CA VAL A 104 5.85 -1.96 1.72
C VAL A 104 7.06 -2.26 0.83
N MET A 105 7.07 -1.79 -0.43
CA MET A 105 8.18 -2.06 -1.34
C MET A 105 9.48 -1.38 -0.91
N ASP A 106 9.42 -0.20 -0.28
CA ASP A 106 10.62 0.45 0.30
C ASP A 106 11.26 -0.45 1.36
N ALA A 107 10.44 -1.05 2.24
CA ALA A 107 10.91 -2.02 3.24
C ALA A 107 11.42 -3.32 2.62
N VAL A 108 10.70 -3.89 1.64
CA VAL A 108 11.09 -5.14 0.96
C VAL A 108 12.43 -4.99 0.26
N ILE A 109 12.63 -3.89 -0.49
CA ILE A 109 13.88 -3.63 -1.20
C ILE A 109 15.04 -3.45 -0.21
N HIS A 110 14.80 -2.75 0.90
CA HIS A 110 15.83 -2.49 1.90
C HIS A 110 16.23 -3.74 2.70
N GLU A 111 15.26 -4.54 3.16
CA GLU A 111 15.52 -5.65 4.08
C GLU A 111 15.79 -6.98 3.38
N VAL A 112 15.12 -7.24 2.25
CA VAL A 112 15.15 -8.57 1.58
C VAL A 112 15.34 -8.46 0.07
N GLY A 113 15.88 -7.34 -0.44
CA GLY A 113 16.01 -7.08 -1.87
C GLY A 113 16.77 -8.14 -2.67
N GLY A 114 17.64 -8.92 -2.02
CA GLY A 114 18.35 -10.05 -2.66
C GLY A 114 17.43 -11.16 -3.18
N VAL A 115 16.16 -11.20 -2.77
CA VAL A 115 15.15 -12.12 -3.36
C VAL A 115 14.96 -11.88 -4.87
N PHE A 116 15.30 -10.69 -5.37
CA PHE A 116 15.20 -10.34 -6.79
C PHE A 116 16.50 -10.57 -7.56
N ASP A 117 17.55 -11.10 -6.94
CA ASP A 117 18.83 -11.34 -7.61
C ASP A 117 18.70 -12.38 -8.73
N GLY A 118 19.20 -12.06 -9.92
CA GLY A 118 19.11 -12.93 -11.10
C GLY A 118 17.75 -12.91 -11.80
N VAL A 119 16.74 -12.20 -11.27
CA VAL A 119 15.46 -12.00 -11.96
C VAL A 119 15.65 -11.04 -13.12
N THR A 120 15.41 -11.51 -14.35
CA THR A 120 15.57 -10.71 -15.58
C THR A 120 14.27 -10.07 -16.06
N SER A 121 13.12 -10.56 -15.60
CA SER A 121 11.79 -10.06 -15.95
C SER A 121 10.79 -10.39 -14.85
N MET A 122 9.89 -9.45 -14.54
CA MET A 122 8.81 -9.63 -13.58
C MET A 122 7.55 -8.95 -14.10
N VAL A 123 6.38 -9.57 -13.88
CA VAL A 123 5.08 -9.03 -14.24
C VAL A 123 4.28 -8.82 -12.97
N ASP A 124 3.85 -7.58 -12.75
CA ASP A 124 2.97 -7.20 -11.65
C ASP A 124 1.50 -7.32 -12.10
N VAL A 125 0.90 -8.47 -11.80
CA VAL A 125 -0.51 -8.75 -12.15
C VAL A 125 -1.40 -7.99 -11.18
N ALA A 126 -2.30 -7.17 -11.72
CA ALA A 126 -3.15 -6.26 -10.95
C ALA A 126 -2.38 -5.15 -10.20
N GLY A 127 -1.22 -4.73 -10.72
CA GLY A 127 -0.37 -3.65 -10.15
C GLY A 127 -0.97 -2.24 -10.08
N GLY A 128 -2.27 -2.09 -10.34
CA GLY A 128 -3.00 -0.82 -10.22
C GLY A 128 -2.53 0.27 -11.19
N THR A 129 -2.87 1.51 -10.84
CA THR A 129 -2.47 2.69 -11.63
C THR A 129 -1.06 3.15 -11.22
N TYR A 130 -0.06 2.67 -11.94
CA TYR A 130 1.17 3.44 -12.06
C TYR A 130 0.83 4.71 -12.84
N ARG A 131 0.76 5.87 -12.19
CA ARG A 131 0.53 7.13 -12.91
C ARG A 131 1.74 7.43 -13.81
N TRP A 132 1.70 6.98 -15.06
CA TRP A 132 2.49 7.50 -16.17
C TRP A 132 1.71 8.67 -16.80
N SER A 133 1.87 9.88 -16.27
CA SER A 133 1.51 11.08 -17.03
C SER A 133 2.72 11.53 -17.86
N ARG A 134 2.96 10.86 -18.99
CA ARG A 134 3.49 11.53 -20.18
C ARG A 134 2.54 11.26 -21.32
N GLN A 135 2.12 12.34 -21.97
CA GLN A 135 1.48 12.30 -23.28
C GLN A 135 2.26 11.36 -24.20
N GLY A 136 1.59 10.38 -24.81
CA GLY A 136 2.18 9.50 -25.82
C GLY A 136 1.67 8.07 -25.68
N GLY A 137 0.72 7.68 -26.54
CA GLY A 137 0.17 6.34 -26.59
C GLY A 137 1.24 5.29 -26.87
N GLY A 138 1.21 4.22 -26.09
CA GLY A 138 2.02 3.03 -26.30
C GLY A 138 1.68 1.98 -25.25
N HIS A 139 1.15 0.84 -25.70
CA HIS A 139 0.94 -0.33 -24.86
C HIS A 139 2.31 -0.88 -24.43
N GLY A 140 2.66 -0.72 -23.15
CA GLY A 140 3.89 -1.26 -22.58
C GLY A 140 3.67 -1.68 -21.14
N VAL A 141 4.02 -2.92 -20.82
CA VAL A 141 4.06 -3.48 -19.46
C VAL A 141 5.17 -2.78 -18.67
N PRO A 142 5.00 -2.39 -17.39
CA PRO A 142 6.07 -1.75 -16.63
C PRO A 142 7.18 -2.77 -16.35
N ALA A 143 8.39 -2.51 -16.86
CA ALA A 143 9.60 -3.22 -16.46
C ALA A 143 10.29 -2.40 -15.35
N TYR A 144 10.32 -2.92 -14.12
CA TYR A 144 11.26 -2.45 -13.12
C TYR A 144 12.66 -2.89 -13.55
N ARG A 145 13.47 -1.99 -14.12
CA ARG A 145 14.91 -2.24 -14.27
C ARG A 145 15.58 -1.92 -12.93
N MET A 146 15.80 -2.95 -12.13
CA MET A 146 16.64 -2.87 -10.94
C MET A 146 18.10 -2.67 -11.39
N HIS A 147 18.61 -1.44 -11.29
CA HIS A 147 20.05 -1.19 -11.43
C HIS A 147 20.72 -1.43 -10.07
N GLY A 148 21.24 -2.64 -9.86
CA GLY A 148 21.86 -3.04 -8.60
C GLY A 148 22.91 -4.14 -8.74
N ALA A 149 23.64 -4.21 -9.85
CA ALA A 149 24.84 -5.06 -9.92
C ALA A 149 26.05 -4.23 -9.45
N ARG A 150 26.56 -4.50 -8.25
CA ARG A 150 27.94 -4.11 -7.90
C ARG A 150 28.89 -4.79 -8.89
N PRO A 151 29.94 -4.13 -9.40
CA PRO A 151 30.93 -4.81 -10.24
C PRO A 151 31.63 -5.86 -9.36
N SER A 152 31.52 -7.14 -9.74
CA SER A 152 32.32 -8.18 -9.10
C SER A 152 33.79 -7.96 -9.48
N SER A 153 34.61 -7.59 -8.51
CA SER A 153 36.06 -7.63 -8.65
C SER A 153 36.52 -9.09 -8.66
N ARG A 154 36.70 -9.66 -9.84
CA ARG A 154 37.52 -10.85 -10.11
C ARG A 154 37.58 -11.10 -11.62
N ASP A 155 38.61 -10.53 -12.25
CA ASP A 155 39.16 -11.06 -13.49
C ASP A 155 40.08 -12.23 -13.15
N PRO A 156 39.83 -13.41 -13.72
CA PRO A 156 40.92 -14.22 -14.21
C PRO A 156 40.68 -14.59 -15.68
N TRP A 157 41.76 -14.85 -16.40
CA TRP A 157 41.85 -15.22 -17.82
C TRP A 157 42.11 -14.05 -18.80
N HIS A 158 43.34 -13.52 -18.70
CA HIS A 158 44.12 -13.29 -19.92
C HIS A 158 44.68 -14.64 -20.38
N SER A 159 44.35 -15.02 -21.60
CA SER A 159 45.04 -16.05 -22.39
C SER A 159 45.75 -15.34 -23.53
N GLY A 160 47.06 -15.51 -23.66
CA GLY A 160 47.90 -14.94 -24.71
C GLY A 160 49.37 -14.91 -24.32
#